data_AF-A0A966WVC3-F1
#
_entry.id   AF-A0A966WVC3-F1
#
_cell.length_a   1.000
_cell.length_b   1.000
_cell.length_c   1.000
_cell.angle_alpha   90.00
_cell.angle_beta   90.00
_cell.angle_gamma   90.00
#
_symmetry.space_group_name_H-M   'P 1'
#
loop_
_entity.id
_entity.type
_entity.pdbx_description
1 polymer ?
#
loop_
_entity_poly.entity_id
_entity_poly.type
_entity_poly.pdbx_seq_one_letter_code
_entity_poly.pdbx_strand_id
1 'polypeptide(L)' 'MPTYCVAASGLVPMRVNVPGCSGDALSFALGPLGLSDFKVERRSPNGRQWFFQATFKPGAIEPMAAGHATRMVSVDRIHD' A
#
# COMPACT_ATOMS: atom_id res chain seq x y z
N MET A 1 -5.00 10.65 14.90
CA MET A 1 -4.16 9.47 14.56
C MET A 1 -4.67 9.04 13.21
N PRO A 2 -3.89 9.22 12.14
CA PRO A 2 -4.45 9.25 10.81
C PRO A 2 -4.97 7.89 10.38
N THR A 3 -6.16 7.92 9.79
CA THR A 3 -6.74 6.73 9.18
C THR A 3 -6.54 6.78 7.68
N TYR A 4 -5.98 5.71 7.14
CA TYR A 4 -5.79 5.49 5.71
C TYR A 4 -6.67 4.36 5.22
N CYS A 5 -7.22 4.51 4.02
CA CYS A 5 -7.90 3.46 3.29
C CYS A 5 -6.93 2.93 2.23
N VAL A 6 -6.52 1.66 2.35
CA VAL A 6 -5.69 0.96 1.37
C VAL A 6 -6.59 0.04 0.56
N ALA A 7 -6.67 0.24 -0.74
CA ALA A 7 -7.42 -0.63 -1.65
C ALA A 7 -6.46 -1.20 -2.69
N ALA A 8 -6.69 -2.44 -3.14
CA ALA A 8 -5.89 -3.06 -4.18
C ALA A 8 -6.79 -3.87 -5.10
N SER A 9 -6.42 -4.01 -6.37
CA SER A 9 -7.25 -4.73 -7.33
C SER A 9 -7.42 -6.20 -6.92
N GLY A 10 -8.67 -6.61 -6.70
CA GLY A 10 -9.03 -7.95 -6.22
C GLY A 10 -8.91 -8.16 -4.69
N LEU A 11 -8.67 -7.09 -3.92
CA LEU A 11 -8.65 -7.12 -2.46
C LEU A 11 -9.74 -6.20 -1.89
N VAL A 12 -10.29 -6.58 -0.74
CA VAL A 12 -11.24 -5.73 -0.01
C VAL A 12 -10.50 -4.51 0.55
N PRO A 13 -11.05 -3.29 0.41
CA PRO A 13 -10.44 -2.09 0.98
C PRO A 13 -10.22 -2.23 2.49
N MET A 14 -8.99 -1.99 2.94
CA MET A 14 -8.59 -2.08 4.33
C MET A 14 -8.42 -0.70 4.94
N ARG A 15 -8.97 -0.50 6.13
CA ARG A 15 -8.76 0.73 6.91
C ARG A 15 -7.63 0.50 7.89
N VAL A 16 -6.59 1.31 7.79
CA VAL A 16 -5.42 1.24 8.66
C VAL A 16 -5.30 2.52 9.44
N ASN A 17 -5.24 2.41 10.76
CA ASN A 17 -4.94 3.53 11.63
C ASN A 17 -3.45 3.42 12.04
N VAL A 18 -2.62 4.30 11.51
CA VAL A 18 -1.19 4.35 11.83
C VAL A 18 -0.82 5.75 12.28
N PRO A 19 0.10 5.92 13.24
CA PRO A 19 0.60 7.24 13.60
C PRO A 19 1.52 7.84 12.53
N GLY A 20 1.96 7.03 11.57
CA GLY A 20 2.91 7.39 10.52
C GLY A 20 2.26 7.92 9.24
N CYS A 21 2.93 7.69 8.12
CA CYS A 21 2.53 8.18 6.81
C CYS A 21 1.80 7.11 5.99
N SER A 22 1.41 7.46 4.76
CA SER A 22 0.78 6.51 3.83
C SER A 22 1.67 5.30 3.53
N GLY A 23 3.00 5.42 3.63
CA GLY A 23 3.92 4.30 3.47
C GLY A 23 3.81 3.26 4.59
N ASP A 24 3.67 3.71 5.84
CA ASP A 24 3.45 2.83 6.99
C ASP A 24 2.12 2.09 6.88
N ALA A 25 1.06 2.80 6.46
CA ALA A 25 -0.26 2.20 6.23
C ALA A 25 -0.21 1.10 5.16
N LEU A 26 0.53 1.35 4.07
CA LEU A 26 0.74 0.37 3.00
C LEU A 26 1.51 -0.86 3.49
N SER A 27 2.60 -0.65 4.23
CA SER A 27 3.38 -1.75 4.81
C SER A 27 2.53 -2.61 5.74
N PHE A 28 1.71 -1.97 6.57
CA PHE A 28 0.86 -2.67 7.53
C PHE A 28 -0.28 -3.44 6.87
N ALA A 29 -0.92 -2.88 5.83
CA ALA A 29 -2.00 -3.57 5.11
C ALA A 29 -1.49 -4.69 4.19
N LEU A 30 -0.37 -4.46 3.50
CA LEU A 30 0.08 -5.32 2.40
C LEU A 30 1.21 -6.27 2.80
N GLY A 31 1.98 -5.93 3.83
CA GLY A 31 3.03 -6.78 4.38
C GLY A 31 2.54 -8.18 4.77
N PRO A 32 1.43 -8.32 5.52
CA PRO A 32 0.86 -9.63 5.85
C PRO A 32 0.37 -10.43 4.64
N LEU A 33 0.11 -9.78 3.50
CA LEU A 33 -0.32 -10.42 2.25
C LEU A 33 0.87 -10.90 1.41
N GLY A 34 2.10 -10.72 1.88
CA GLY A 34 3.32 -11.07 1.14
C GLY A 34 3.55 -10.18 -0.08
N LEU A 35 2.88 -9.03 -0.17
CA LEU A 35 3.02 -8.10 -1.28
C LEU A 35 4.21 -7.18 -1.02
N SER A 36 5.32 -7.48 -1.70
CA SER A 36 6.56 -6.70 -1.62
C SER A 36 6.67 -5.64 -2.70
N ASP A 37 6.11 -5.84 -3.89
CA ASP A 37 6.20 -4.90 -5.02
C ASP A 37 4.82 -4.44 -5.49
N PHE A 38 4.57 -3.13 -5.42
CA PHE A 38 3.30 -2.57 -5.85
C PHE A 38 3.40 -1.13 -6.35
N LYS A 39 2.46 -0.77 -7.23
CA LYS A 39 2.30 0.59 -7.76
C LYS A 39 1.17 1.26 -6.98
N VAL A 40 1.53 2.28 -6.22
CA VAL A 40 0.60 3.06 -5.43
C VAL A 40 0.06 4.22 -6.25
N GLU A 41 -1.24 4.24 -6.48
CA GLU A 41 -1.99 5.39 -6.97
C GLU A 41 -2.47 6.20 -5.76
N ARG A 42 -2.13 7.49 -5.72
CA ARG A 42 -2.72 8.43 -4.77
C ARG A 42 -3.50 9.49 -5.52
N ARG A 43 -4.67 9.80 -5.00
CA ARG A 43 -5.47 10.95 -5.44
C ARG A 43 -5.42 12.01 -4.34
N SER A 44 -4.90 13.19 -4.68
CA SER A 44 -5.02 14.33 -3.78
C SER A 44 -6.47 14.83 -3.72
N PRO A 45 -6.85 15.53 -2.64
CA PRO A 45 -8.13 16.23 -2.54
C PRO A 45 -8.37 17.25 -3.67
N ASN A 46 -7.30 17.79 -4.25
CA ASN A 46 -7.34 18.75 -5.37
C ASN A 46 -7.46 18.08 -6.76
N GLY A 47 -7.74 16.78 -6.81
CA GLY A 47 -7.92 16.04 -8.06
C GLY A 47 -6.62 15.63 -8.76
N ARG A 48 -5.45 16.01 -8.24
CA ARG A 48 -4.16 15.54 -8.80
C ARG A 48 -3.98 14.06 -8.47
N GLN A 49 -3.74 13.26 -9.50
CA GLN A 49 -3.36 11.87 -9.37
C GLN A 49 -1.87 11.73 -9.63
N TRP A 50 -1.18 10.95 -8.80
CA TRP A 50 0.17 10.52 -9.07
C TRP A 50 0.36 9.07 -8.67
N PHE A 51 1.32 8.44 -9.31
CA PHE A 51 1.72 7.08 -9.00
C PHE A 51 3.17 7.05 -8.50
N PHE A 52 3.44 6.17 -7.55
CA PHE A 52 4.80 5.80 -7.17
C PHE A 52 4.89 4.28 -7.01
N GLN A 53 6.03 3.71 -7.37
CA GLN A 53 6.29 2.30 -7.11
C GLN A 53 6.93 2.17 -5.73
N ALA A 54 6.37 1.32 -4.89
CA ALA A 54 6.90 0.99 -3.58
C ALA A 54 7.30 -0.48 -3.57
N THR A 55 8.55 -0.72 -3.18
CA THR A 55 9.10 -2.06 -2.98
C THR A 55 9.49 -2.21 -1.52
N PHE A 56 8.76 -3.03 -0.79
CA PHE A 56 9.08 -3.44 0.56
C PHE A 56 10.03 -4.63 0.48
N LYS A 57 11.30 -4.44 0.88
CA LYS A 57 12.23 -5.53 1.08
C LYS A 57 12.08 -6.04 2.52
N PRO A 58 11.41 -7.17 2.78
CA PRO A 58 11.49 -7.79 4.09
C PRO A 58 12.95 -8.14 4.36
N GLY A 59 13.47 -7.78 5.53
CA GLY A 59 14.81 -8.19 5.95
C GLY A 59 14.88 -9.71 6.04
N ALA A 60 15.44 -10.33 5.00
CA ALA A 60 15.99 -11.68 4.94
C ALA A 60 15.15 -12.82 5.55
N ILE A 61 14.27 -13.44 4.75
CA ILE A 61 14.20 -14.91 4.56
C ILE A 61 13.66 -15.15 3.13
N GLU A 62 14.51 -15.61 2.21
CA GLU A 62 14.09 -16.18 0.92
C GLU A 62 13.81 -17.69 1.12
N PRO A 63 12.83 -18.33 0.42
CA PRO A 63 12.85 -18.38 -1.04
C PRO A 63 11.49 -18.25 -1.76
N MET A 64 11.60 -17.59 -2.93
CA MET A 64 10.97 -17.87 -4.24
C MET A 64 9.44 -17.98 -4.42
N ALA A 65 9.05 -17.42 -5.57
CA ALA A 65 7.94 -17.79 -6.44
C ALA A 65 6.54 -17.24 -6.10
N ALA A 66 6.31 -15.99 -6.47
CA ALA A 66 5.07 -15.62 -7.17
C ALA A 66 5.41 -14.46 -8.10
N GLY A 67 5.00 -14.53 -9.37
CA GLY A 67 5.39 -13.58 -10.40
C GLY A 67 5.31 -12.13 -9.91
N HIS A 68 6.30 -11.32 -10.31
CA HIS A 68 6.34 -9.87 -10.13
C HIS A 68 5.16 -9.21 -10.88
N ALA A 69 3.94 -9.47 -10.44
CA ALA A 69 2.76 -8.76 -10.89
C ALA A 69 2.68 -7.53 -10.00
N THR A 70 3.27 -6.43 -10.48
CA THR A 70 3.13 -5.12 -9.85
C THR A 70 1.62 -4.84 -9.69
N ARG A 71 1.11 -5.03 -8.48
CA ARG A 71 -0.32 -4.82 -8.21
C ARG A 71 -0.55 -3.33 -8.04
N MET A 72 -1.62 -2.84 -8.66
CA MET A 72 -2.05 -1.46 -8.47
C MET A 72 -2.82 -1.36 -7.16
N VAL A 73 -2.36 -0.46 -6.31
CA VAL A 73 -2.85 -0.21 -4.96
C VAL A 73 -3.21 1.26 -4.86
N SER A 74 -4.29 1.62 -4.19
CA SER A 74 -4.63 2.99 -3.84
C SER A 74 -4.48 3.19 -2.34
N VAL A 75 -3.95 4.34 -1.92
CA VAL A 75 -3.92 4.74 -0.50
C VAL A 75 -4.43 6.15 -0.31
N ASP A 76 -5.50 6.29 0.44
CA ASP A 76 -6.16 7.57 0.68
C ASP A 76 -6.24 7.84 2.17
N ARG A 77 -5.84 9.04 2.61
CA ARG A 77 -6.05 9.48 3.98
C ARG A 77 -7.51 9.90 4.12
N ILE A 78 -8.25 9.24 5.02
CA ILE A 78 -9.68 9.47 5.24
C ILE A 78 -9.99 10.12 6.59
N HIS A 79 -9.02 10.19 7.51
CA HIS A 79 -9.17 10.86 8.81
C HIS A 79 -7.83 11.37 9.37
N ASP A 80 -7.86 12.36 10.26
CA ASP A 80 -6.70 12.96 10.94
C ASP A 80 -6.37 12.32 12.30
#